data_AF-A0A2S8PAB7-F1
#
_entry.id   AF-A0A2S8PAB7-F1
#
_cell.length_a   1.000
_cell.length_b   1.000
_cell.length_c   1.000
_cell.angle_alpha   90.00
_cell.angle_beta   90.00
_cell.angle_gamma   90.00
#
_symmetry.space_group_name_H-M   'P 1'
#
loop_
_entity.id
_entity.type
_entity.pdbx_description
1 polymer ?
#
loop_
_entity_poly.entity_id
_entity_poly.type
_entity_poly.pdbx_seq_one_letter_code
_entity_poly.pdbx_strand_id
1 'polypeptide(L)'
;MTLIANTLMLERNEDWRDTLKKFGKIMDKDQEADQVLDQYNTRITEMKSALSAKLGEDIVALFRPKDNSVCLHTTSHLTASILYGDLRMNAPKLMENDKDNSTMIFVEILLNLMAITSLF
;
A
#
# COMPACT_ATOMS: atom_id res chain seq x y z
N MET A 1 -11.43 -29.72 9.88
CA MET A 1 -11.03 -29.72 11.31
C MET A 1 -9.53 -29.99 11.36
N THR A 2 -8.74 -29.04 11.86
CA THR A 2 -7.29 -29.24 12.05
C THR A 2 -7.04 -30.09 13.30
N LEU A 3 -6.20 -31.12 13.18
CA LEU A 3 -6.02 -32.19 14.17
C LEU A 3 -4.84 -31.96 15.14
N ILE A 4 -4.17 -30.81 15.05
CA ILE A 4 -2.91 -30.53 15.76
C ILE A 4 -3.06 -29.37 16.76
N ALA A 5 -3.71 -28.29 16.36
CA ALA A 5 -3.94 -27.11 17.20
C ALA A 5 -5.14 -26.31 16.69
N ASN A 6 -5.62 -25.37 17.52
CA ASN A 6 -6.58 -24.37 17.09
C ASN A 6 -5.98 -23.56 15.94
N THR A 7 -6.60 -23.68 14.76
CA THR A 7 -6.17 -22.98 13.56
C THR A 7 -7.22 -21.93 13.21
N LEU A 8 -6.78 -20.68 13.16
CA LEU A 8 -7.58 -19.56 12.69
C LEU A 8 -7.12 -19.18 11.29
N MET A 9 -8.05 -19.14 10.33
CA MET A 9 -7.77 -18.67 8.98
C MET A 9 -8.10 -17.19 8.89
N LEU A 10 -7.14 -16.38 8.44
CA LEU A 10 -7.31 -14.95 8.20
C LEU A 10 -7.65 -14.70 6.74
N GLU A 11 -8.42 -13.65 6.50
CA GLU A 11 -8.73 -13.18 5.15
C GLU A 11 -7.48 -12.58 4.52
N ARG A 12 -7.10 -13.08 3.33
CA ARG A 12 -5.81 -12.73 2.69
C ARG A 12 -5.66 -11.23 2.41
N ASN A 13 -6.75 -10.57 2.01
CA ASN A 13 -6.75 -9.19 1.52
C ASN A 13 -7.49 -8.23 2.46
N GLU A 14 -7.68 -8.62 3.73
CA GLU A 14 -8.25 -7.74 4.74
C GLU A 14 -7.29 -6.60 5.08
N ASP A 15 -7.83 -5.48 5.58
CA ASP A 15 -7.00 -4.41 6.13
C ASP A 15 -6.10 -4.99 7.24
N TRP A 16 -4.81 -4.71 7.16
CA TRP A 16 -3.83 -5.17 8.14
C TRP A 16 -4.17 -4.67 9.56
N ARG A 17 -4.88 -3.54 9.69
CA ARG A 17 -5.34 -2.99 10.98
C ARG A 17 -6.40 -3.89 11.62
N ASP A 18 -7.30 -4.44 10.82
CA ASP A 18 -8.30 -5.39 11.30
C ASP A 18 -7.63 -6.70 11.70
N THR A 19 -6.65 -7.15 10.92
CA THR A 19 -5.81 -8.29 11.28
C THR A 19 -5.07 -8.05 12.61
N LEU A 20 -4.48 -6.87 12.83
CA LEU A 20 -3.82 -6.50 14.07
C LEU A 20 -4.78 -6.52 15.26
N LYS A 21 -5.99 -5.96 15.11
CA LYS A 21 -7.04 -5.99 16.15
C LYS A 21 -7.50 -7.42 16.47
N LYS A 22 -7.61 -8.29 15.46
CA LYS A 22 -7.91 -9.72 15.68
C LYS A 22 -6.83 -10.39 16.53
N PHE A 23 -5.56 -10.13 16.24
CA PHE A 23 -4.46 -10.63 17.07
C PHE A 23 -4.48 -10.05 18.48
N GLY A 24 -4.80 -8.75 18.64
CA GLY A 24 -5.02 -8.13 19.94
C GLY A 24 -6.02 -8.94 20.78
N LYS A 25 -7.20 -9.22 20.22
CA LYS A 25 -8.24 -10.02 20.89
C LYS A 25 -7.82 -11.46 21.19
N ILE A 26 -7.13 -12.13 20.26
CA ILE A 26 -6.70 -13.53 20.44
C ILE A 26 -5.67 -13.66 21.57
N MET A 27 -4.87 -12.62 21.77
CA MET A 27 -3.74 -12.62 22.71
C MET A 27 -4.04 -11.85 24.01
N ASP A 28 -5.28 -11.37 24.20
CA ASP A 28 -5.68 -10.46 25.29
C ASP A 28 -4.81 -9.19 25.38
N LYS A 29 -4.54 -8.59 24.21
CA LYS A 29 -3.68 -7.41 23.99
C LYS A 29 -4.35 -6.31 23.18
N ASP A 30 -5.64 -6.08 23.45
CA ASP A 30 -6.42 -5.04 22.77
C ASP A 30 -5.78 -3.65 22.93
N GLN A 31 -5.31 -3.32 24.15
CA GLN A 31 -4.71 -2.02 24.45
C GLN A 31 -3.41 -1.79 23.66
N GLU A 32 -2.55 -2.79 23.55
CA GLU A 32 -1.32 -2.69 22.77
C GLU A 32 -1.59 -2.60 21.28
N ALA A 33 -2.60 -3.31 20.78
CA ALA A 33 -3.01 -3.21 19.39
C ALA A 33 -3.49 -1.79 19.05
N ASP A 34 -4.34 -1.20 19.90
CA ASP A 34 -4.80 0.17 19.72
C ASP A 34 -3.65 1.19 19.83
N GLN A 35 -2.72 0.99 20.78
CA GLN A 35 -1.55 1.85 20.91
C GLN A 35 -0.66 1.84 19.65
N VAL A 36 -0.47 0.67 19.02
CA VAL A 36 0.27 0.57 17.75
C VAL A 36 -0.44 1.32 16.63
N LEU A 37 -1.77 1.24 16.56
CA LEU A 37 -2.57 1.96 15.57
C LEU A 37 -2.51 3.48 15.77
N ASP A 38 -2.55 3.96 17.01
CA ASP A 38 -2.43 5.38 17.32
C ASP A 38 -1.05 5.94 16.94
N GLN A 39 0.01 5.20 17.24
CA GLN A 39 1.39 5.55 16.83
C GLN A 39 1.51 5.59 15.30
N TYR A 40 0.92 4.61 14.62
CA TYR A 40 0.87 4.57 13.17
C TYR A 40 0.14 5.80 12.59
N ASN A 41 -1.04 6.14 13.11
CA ASN A 41 -1.85 7.27 12.63
C ASN A 41 -1.14 8.61 12.85
N THR A 42 -0.46 8.75 13.99
CA THR A 42 0.40 9.91 14.28
C THR A 42 1.48 10.05 13.21
N ARG A 43 2.21 8.95 12.95
CA ARG A 43 3.28 8.93 11.95
C ARG A 43 2.78 9.22 10.54
N ILE A 44 1.62 8.69 10.15
CA ILE A 44 1.01 8.98 8.85
C ILE A 44 0.66 10.46 8.72
N THR A 45 0.11 11.07 9.78
CA THR A 45 -0.25 12.49 9.77
C THR A 45 0.98 13.37 9.58
N GLU A 46 2.05 13.10 10.33
CA GLU A 46 3.32 13.82 10.21
C GLU A 46 3.96 13.64 8.82
N MET A 47 4.04 12.39 8.34
CA MET A 47 4.64 12.09 7.05
C MET A 47 3.84 12.70 5.90
N LYS A 48 2.51 12.65 5.95
CA LYS A 48 1.65 13.26 4.94
C LYS A 48 1.93 14.76 4.84
N SER A 49 2.00 15.47 5.96
CA SER A 49 2.33 16.90 5.97
C SER A 49 3.72 17.17 5.38
N ALA A 50 4.73 16.41 5.81
CA ALA A 50 6.10 16.57 5.33
C ALA A 50 6.26 16.26 3.83
N LEU A 51 5.52 15.27 3.31
CA LEU A 51 5.55 14.87 1.91
C LEU A 51 4.78 15.85 1.04
N SER A 52 3.58 16.31 1.45
CA SER A 52 2.84 17.34 0.74
C SER A 52 3.63 18.65 0.63
N ALA A 53 4.41 19.01 1.66
CA ALA A 53 5.28 20.20 1.62
C ALA A 53 6.45 20.07 0.63
N LYS A 54 6.90 18.85 0.33
CA LYS A 54 8.05 18.59 -0.56
C LYS A 54 7.64 18.28 -2.00
N LEU A 55 6.58 17.49 -2.16
CA LEU A 55 6.16 16.92 -3.44
C LEU A 55 4.97 17.66 -4.04
N GLY A 56 4.21 18.43 -3.25
CA GLY A 56 3.05 19.18 -3.75
C GLY A 56 2.06 18.27 -4.47
N GLU A 57 1.87 18.53 -5.77
CA GLU A 57 0.97 17.78 -6.64
C GLU A 57 1.67 16.70 -7.49
N ASP A 58 2.95 16.43 -7.25
CA ASP A 58 3.72 15.43 -7.98
C ASP A 58 3.04 14.06 -7.95
N ILE A 59 3.11 13.38 -9.10
CA ILE A 59 2.58 12.04 -9.28
C ILE A 59 3.63 11.01 -8.85
N VAL A 60 3.26 10.11 -7.94
CA VAL A 60 4.16 9.09 -7.38
C VAL A 60 3.75 7.70 -7.86
N ALA A 61 4.65 6.97 -8.52
CA ALA A 61 4.42 5.61 -8.97
C ALA A 61 5.08 4.58 -8.04
N LEU A 62 4.38 3.50 -7.72
CA LEU A 62 4.93 2.34 -7.01
C LEU A 62 5.23 1.20 -7.98
N PHE A 63 6.50 0.78 -8.05
CA PHE A 63 6.89 -0.34 -8.90
C PHE A 63 7.97 -1.21 -8.25
N ARG A 64 8.00 -2.48 -8.63
CA ARG A 64 9.00 -3.46 -8.19
C ARG A 64 9.77 -4.01 -9.39
N PRO A 65 11.09 -3.79 -9.46
CA PRO A 65 11.93 -4.38 -10.51
C PRO A 65 11.93 -5.91 -10.48
N LYS A 66 11.98 -6.55 -11.64
CA LYS A 66 12.13 -7.99 -11.82
C LYS A 66 12.84 -8.29 -13.14
N ASP A 67 14.08 -8.76 -13.10
CA ASP A 67 14.91 -9.06 -14.30
C ASP A 67 14.71 -8.01 -15.42
N ASN A 68 14.08 -8.38 -16.53
CA ASN A 68 13.83 -7.50 -17.69
C ASN A 68 12.43 -6.83 -17.68
N SER A 69 11.75 -6.84 -16.54
CA SER A 69 10.38 -6.38 -16.37
C SER A 69 10.21 -5.58 -15.08
N VAL A 70 9.10 -4.87 -14.98
CA VAL A 70 8.72 -4.11 -13.81
C VAL A 70 7.28 -4.46 -13.46
N CYS A 71 7.04 -4.78 -12.20
CA CYS A 71 5.70 -4.97 -11.66
C CYS A 71 5.20 -3.63 -11.14
N LEU A 72 4.24 -3.06 -11.85
CA LEU A 72 3.58 -1.81 -11.50
C LEU A 72 2.46 -2.11 -10.51
N HIS A 73 2.49 -1.50 -9.34
CA HIS A 73 1.47 -1.73 -8.32
C HIS A 73 0.31 -0.74 -8.52
N THR A 74 -0.89 -1.30 -8.67
CA THR A 74 -2.13 -0.53 -8.78
C THR A 74 -2.58 -0.08 -7.39
N THR A 75 -3.53 0.85 -7.32
CA THR A 75 -4.01 1.39 -6.03
C THR A 75 -4.68 0.34 -5.14
N SER A 76 -5.07 -0.81 -5.70
CA SER A 76 -5.66 -1.94 -4.97
C SER A 76 -4.64 -2.84 -4.26
N HIS A 77 -3.34 -2.66 -4.50
CA HIS A 77 -2.30 -3.43 -3.81
C HIS A 77 -2.18 -3.03 -2.32
N LEU A 78 -1.91 -4.00 -1.44
CA LEU A 78 -1.77 -3.76 0.02
C LEU A 78 -0.69 -2.73 0.38
N THR A 79 0.39 -2.65 -0.40
CA THR A 79 1.43 -1.61 -0.21
C THR A 79 1.00 -0.26 -0.79
N ALA A 80 0.16 -0.28 -1.83
CA ALA A 80 -0.33 0.92 -2.47
C ALA A 80 -1.43 1.61 -1.65
N SER A 81 -2.18 0.86 -0.82
CA SER A 81 -3.18 1.44 0.08
C SER A 81 -2.56 2.42 1.10
N ILE A 82 -1.33 2.16 1.57
CA ILE A 82 -0.62 3.12 2.43
C ILE A 82 -0.22 4.37 1.64
N LEU A 83 0.31 4.19 0.43
CA LEU A 83 0.82 5.30 -0.39
C LEU A 83 -0.28 6.23 -0.87
N TYR A 84 -1.36 5.67 -1.41
CA TYR A 84 -2.44 6.42 -2.05
C TYR A 84 -3.67 6.61 -1.14
N GLY A 85 -3.90 5.68 -0.20
CA GLY A 85 -4.98 5.77 0.77
C GLY A 85 -4.58 6.59 1.99
N ASP A 86 -3.55 6.16 2.73
CA ASP A 86 -3.18 6.79 4.00
C ASP A 86 -2.41 8.10 3.80
N LEU A 87 -1.36 8.07 2.97
CA LEU A 87 -0.53 9.24 2.65
C LEU A 87 -1.18 10.16 1.61
N ARG A 88 -2.23 9.71 0.92
CA ARG A 88 -2.96 10.49 -0.12
C ARG A 88 -2.05 11.05 -1.20
N MET A 89 -1.02 10.31 -1.60
CA MET A 89 -0.20 10.71 -2.76
C MET A 89 -1.00 10.58 -4.05
N ASN A 90 -0.64 11.40 -5.05
CA ASN A 90 -1.25 11.34 -6.37
C ASN A 90 -0.74 10.11 -7.12
N ALA A 91 -1.64 9.17 -7.43
CA ALA A 91 -1.32 8.01 -8.26
C ALA A 91 -1.35 8.40 -9.76
N PRO A 92 -0.54 7.73 -10.61
CA PRO A 92 -0.68 7.84 -12.05
C PRO A 92 -2.07 7.35 -12.50
N LYS A 93 -2.73 8.09 -13.39
CA LYS A 93 -4.08 7.74 -13.92
C LYS A 93 -4.17 6.31 -14.47
N LEU A 94 -3.07 5.79 -15.03
CA LEU A 94 -2.98 4.43 -15.56
C LEU A 94 -3.07 3.34 -14.48
N MET A 95 -2.93 3.70 -13.20
CA MET A 95 -3.01 2.79 -12.05
C MET A 95 -4.33 2.92 -11.29
N GLU A 96 -5.21 3.84 -11.70
CA GLU A 96 -6.55 3.98 -11.15
C GLU A 96 -7.46 2.91 -11.76
N ASN A 97 -8.14 2.16 -10.90
CA ASN A 97 -9.28 1.30 -11.27
C ASN A 97 -8.95 0.01 -12.06
N ASP A 98 -7.73 -0.52 -11.94
CA ASP A 98 -7.44 -1.86 -12.46
C ASP A 98 -7.96 -2.95 -11.50
N LYS A 99 -8.56 -4.01 -12.04
CA LYS A 99 -9.08 -5.15 -11.25
C LYS A 99 -7.96 -5.99 -10.66
N ASP A 100 -6.78 -5.92 -11.29
CA ASP A 100 -5.59 -6.62 -10.84
C ASP A 100 -4.75 -5.74 -9.90
N ASN A 101 -4.18 -6.36 -8.86
CA ASN A 101 -3.38 -5.66 -7.85
C ASN A 101 -2.00 -5.23 -8.37
N SER A 102 -1.66 -5.63 -9.60
CA SER A 102 -0.42 -5.24 -10.26
C SER A 102 -0.44 -5.60 -11.74
N THR A 103 0.28 -4.82 -12.54
CA THR A 103 0.48 -5.09 -13.97
C THR A 103 1.97 -5.27 -14.25
N MET A 104 2.34 -6.31 -15.01
CA MET A 104 3.71 -6.49 -15.46
C MET A 104 3.94 -5.68 -16.74
N ILE A 105 4.93 -4.79 -16.73
CA ILE A 105 5.34 -4.00 -17.88
C ILE A 105 6.82 -4.23 -18.18
N PHE A 106 7.22 -4.07 -19.44
CA PHE A 106 8.64 -4.05 -19.81
C PHE A 106 9.26 -2.71 -19.41
N VAL A 107 10.58 -2.70 -19.14
CA VAL A 107 11.33 -1.50 -18.76
C VAL A 107 11.20 -0.39 -19.81
N GLU A 108 11.14 -0.74 -21.10
CA GLU A 108 10.94 0.19 -22.21
C GLU A 108 9.59 0.94 -22.11
N ILE A 109 8.54 0.25 -21.67
CA ILE A 109 7.22 0.85 -21.46
C ILE A 109 7.27 1.81 -20.26
N LEU A 110 7.98 1.44 -19.19
CA LEU A 110 8.17 2.32 -18.03
C LEU A 110 8.85 3.64 -18.41
N LEU A 111 9.87 3.61 -19.27
CA LEU A 111 10.56 4.82 -19.74
C LEU A 111 9.60 5.75 -20.50
N ASN A 112 8.71 5.18 -21.33
CA ASN A 112 7.68 5.96 -22.03
C ASN A 112 6.67 6.58 -21.06
N LEU A 113 6.31 5.90 -19.97
CA LEU A 113 5.42 6.45 -18.95
C LEU A 113 6.03 7.66 -18.23
N MET A 114 7.33 7.60 -17.92
CA MET A 114 8.05 8.72 -17.29
C MET A 114 8.27 9.90 -18.25
N ALA A 115 8.40 9.62 -19.56
CA ALA A 115 8.55 10.66 -20.57
C ALA A 115 7.27 11.49 -20.77
N ILE A 116 6.09 10.86 -20.69
CA ILE A 116 4.80 11.53 -20.84
C ILE A 116 4.50 12.47 -19.65
N THR A 117 4.96 12.15 -18.45
CA THR A 117 4.81 13.01 -17.26
C THR A 117 5.78 14.18 -17.23
N SER A 118 6.82 14.19 -18.08
CA SER A 118 7.84 15.26 -18.14
C SER A 118 7.53 16.33 -19.20
N LEU A 119 6.34 16.30 -19.80
CA LEU A 119 5.92 17.14 -20.93
C LEU A 119 4.83 18.18 -20.56
N PHE A 120 4.58 18.39 -19.26
CA PHE A 120 3.72 19.46 -18.74
C PHE A 120 4.40 20.15 -17.55
#